data_AF-A0A829FG97-F1
#
_entry.id   AF-A0A829FG97-F1
#
_cell.length_a   1.000
_cell.length_b   1.000
_cell.length_c   1.000
_cell.angle_alpha   90.00
_cell.angle_beta   90.00
_cell.angle_gamma   90.00
#
_symmetry.space_group_name_H-M   'P 1'
#
loop_
_entity.id
_entity.type
_entity.pdbx_description
1 polymer ?
#
loop_
_entity_poly.entity_id
_entity_poly.type
_entity_poly.pdbx_seq_one_letter_code
_entity_poly.pdbx_strand_id
1 'polypeptide(L)'
;MITIKDTQAMEEHLNRTYSDTRTSRMFGIMLARPHSLNASFIKDNYCYWNEFSGKDIDIFWAGYGAYNPEDKDLIQVEVSGYPHYLQFSNKSFLEVKNAIKKVIPKLKYTDTYPILVLVDYKQGKICYEDAIVLKLVDDKEQIETSINSTMEFILNLVSDSGSVSDFHKLVIKCVNQKNKINITDKVLNIASLVLQ
;
A
#
# COMPACT_ATOMS: atom_id res chain seq x y z
N MET A 1 0.54 14.98 -16.66
CA MET A 1 1.21 13.67 -16.49
C MET A 1 2.54 13.91 -15.79
N ILE A 2 2.60 13.67 -14.48
CA ILE A 2 3.80 13.95 -13.66
C ILE A 2 4.62 12.67 -13.62
N THR A 3 5.74 12.64 -14.32
CA THR A 3 6.74 11.57 -14.17
C THR A 3 7.70 12.02 -13.07
N ILE A 4 7.59 11.41 -11.89
CA ILE A 4 8.51 11.68 -10.79
C ILE A 4 9.72 10.78 -11.03
N LYS A 5 10.92 11.36 -11.19
CA LYS A 5 12.17 10.57 -11.28
C LYS A 5 12.31 9.55 -10.14
N ASP A 6 11.72 9.86 -8.98
CA ASP A 6 11.83 9.06 -7.76
C ASP A 6 10.82 7.89 -7.71
N THR A 7 9.86 7.82 -8.63
CA THR A 7 9.00 6.64 -8.85
C THR A 7 9.41 5.86 -10.09
N GLN A 8 10.48 6.26 -10.77
CA GLN A 8 10.97 5.59 -11.97
C GLN A 8 11.37 4.14 -11.69
N ALA A 9 12.04 3.86 -10.56
CA ALA A 9 12.36 2.48 -10.17
C ALA A 9 11.10 1.62 -9.93
N MET A 10 10.03 2.23 -9.41
CA MET A 10 8.73 1.58 -9.23
C MET A 10 8.09 1.27 -10.58
N GLU A 11 8.05 2.26 -11.48
CA GLU A 11 7.51 2.10 -12.83
C GLU A 11 8.34 1.10 -13.65
N GLU A 12 9.65 1.08 -13.53
CA GLU A 12 10.52 0.11 -14.18
C GLU A 12 10.27 -1.31 -13.66
N HIS A 13 10.10 -1.48 -12.35
CA HIS A 13 9.71 -2.77 -11.79
C HIS A 13 8.35 -3.22 -12.32
N LEU A 14 7.34 -2.34 -12.28
CA LEU A 14 6.01 -2.64 -12.80
C LEU A 14 6.02 -2.97 -14.30
N ASN A 15 6.81 -2.26 -15.10
CA ASN A 15 6.97 -2.54 -16.53
C ASN A 15 7.70 -3.85 -16.81
N ARG A 16 8.59 -4.31 -15.91
CA ARG A 16 9.24 -5.64 -16.03
C ARG A 16 8.30 -6.75 -15.60
N THR A 17 7.52 -6.53 -14.54
CA THR A 17 6.54 -7.48 -14.00
C THR A 17 5.35 -7.65 -14.95
N TYR A 18 4.91 -6.56 -15.58
CA TYR A 18 3.74 -6.54 -16.45
C TYR A 18 4.12 -6.29 -17.91
N SER A 19 4.15 -7.38 -18.69
CA SER A 19 4.48 -7.38 -20.12
C SER A 19 3.42 -6.73 -21.01
N ASP A 20 2.17 -6.66 -20.56
CA ASP A 20 1.07 -5.99 -21.28
C ASP A 20 0.69 -4.67 -20.59
N THR A 21 1.35 -3.59 -21.01
CA THR A 21 1.12 -2.21 -20.57
C THR A 21 -0.31 -1.69 -20.87
N ARG A 22 -1.14 -2.46 -21.60
CA ARG A 22 -2.51 -2.08 -21.95
C ARG A 22 -3.54 -2.42 -20.88
N THR A 23 -3.22 -3.32 -19.95
CA THR A 23 -4.15 -3.67 -18.86
C THR A 23 -4.01 -2.70 -17.70
N SER A 24 -5.08 -1.97 -17.40
CA SER A 24 -5.18 -1.18 -16.17
C SER A 24 -5.16 -2.12 -14.98
N ARG A 25 -4.34 -1.80 -13.96
CA ARG A 25 -4.25 -2.58 -12.73
C ARG A 25 -4.23 -1.67 -11.52
N MET A 26 -4.61 -2.19 -10.36
CA MET A 26 -4.38 -1.52 -9.10
C MET A 26 -2.97 -1.82 -8.59
N PHE A 27 -2.38 -0.83 -7.95
CA PHE A 27 -1.07 -0.92 -7.34
C PHE A 27 -1.10 -0.25 -5.97
N GLY A 28 -0.48 -0.90 -4.98
CA GLY A 28 -0.36 -0.42 -3.62
C GLY A 28 1.02 0.18 -3.36
N ILE A 29 1.07 1.31 -2.66
CA ILE A 29 2.31 1.88 -2.13
C ILE A 29 2.21 1.93 -0.61
N MET A 30 3.00 1.09 0.06
CA MET A 30 3.04 0.99 1.50
C MET A 30 4.07 1.94 2.10
N LEU A 31 3.59 2.86 2.94
CA LEU A 31 4.40 3.76 3.76
C LEU A 31 4.42 3.24 5.20
N ALA A 32 5.44 2.46 5.52
CA ALA A 32 5.71 1.95 6.85
C ALA A 32 7.22 1.99 7.11
N ARG A 33 7.67 2.37 8.31
CA ARG A 33 9.09 2.27 8.68
C ARG A 33 9.27 1.13 9.68
N PRO A 34 10.40 0.40 9.64
CA PRO A 34 10.63 -0.78 10.48
C PRO A 34 10.72 -0.46 11.98
N HIS A 35 10.98 0.80 12.32
CA HIS A 35 11.08 1.27 13.71
C HIS A 35 10.03 2.33 14.05
N SER A 36 8.96 2.45 13.24
CA SER A 36 7.80 3.26 13.63
C SER A 36 7.11 2.65 14.86
N LEU A 37 6.35 3.48 15.60
CA LEU A 37 5.75 3.09 16.89
C LEU A 37 4.96 1.78 16.83
N ASN A 38 4.37 1.50 15.67
CA ASN A 38 3.53 0.32 15.42
C ASN A 38 4.10 -0.54 14.29
N ALA A 39 5.41 -0.71 14.20
CA ALA A 39 6.06 -1.45 13.12
C ALA A 39 6.13 -2.98 13.32
N SER A 40 5.71 -3.50 14.48
CA SER A 40 5.78 -4.92 14.81
C SER A 40 5.04 -5.80 13.80
N PHE A 41 3.93 -5.31 13.22
CA PHE A 41 3.21 -6.03 12.17
C PHE A 41 4.09 -6.38 10.96
N ILE A 42 5.11 -5.56 10.63
CA ILE A 42 5.96 -5.80 9.46
C ILE A 42 6.73 -7.10 9.65
N LYS A 43 7.20 -7.36 10.87
CA LYS A 43 7.99 -8.55 11.20
C LYS A 43 7.23 -9.82 10.84
N ASP A 44 5.95 -9.90 11.16
CA ASP A 44 5.18 -11.14 11.01
C ASP A 44 4.34 -11.20 9.73
N ASN A 45 4.07 -10.06 9.08
CA ASN A 45 3.13 -10.00 7.96
C ASN A 45 3.77 -9.65 6.62
N TYR A 46 5.01 -9.15 6.58
CA TYR A 46 5.63 -8.72 5.33
C TYR A 46 5.67 -9.86 4.30
N CYS A 47 6.17 -11.06 4.67
CA CYS A 47 6.25 -12.20 3.75
C CYS A 47 4.88 -12.58 3.21
N TYR A 48 3.90 -12.69 4.12
CA TYR A 48 2.53 -13.07 3.77
C TYR A 48 1.90 -12.08 2.80
N TRP A 49 1.94 -10.76 3.09
CA TRP A 49 1.36 -9.76 2.19
C TRP A 49 2.16 -9.61 0.90
N ASN A 50 3.48 -9.79 0.92
CA ASN A 50 4.30 -9.77 -0.28
C ASN A 50 4.02 -10.97 -1.20
N GLU A 51 3.74 -12.15 -0.66
CA GLU A 51 3.32 -13.31 -1.45
C GLU A 51 1.87 -13.20 -1.94
N PHE A 52 0.97 -12.67 -1.11
CA PHE A 52 -0.43 -12.48 -1.47
C PHE A 52 -0.60 -11.41 -2.55
N SER A 53 0.15 -10.31 -2.45
CA SER A 53 0.15 -9.23 -3.44
C SER A 53 0.45 -9.72 -4.87
N GLY A 54 1.33 -10.70 -5.03
CA GLY A 54 1.66 -11.28 -6.33
C GLY A 54 0.51 -12.02 -7.07
N LYS A 55 -0.68 -12.15 -6.48
CA LYS A 55 -1.86 -12.74 -7.14
C LYS A 55 -2.79 -11.70 -7.77
N ASP A 56 -3.18 -10.69 -7.01
CA ASP A 56 -4.27 -9.77 -7.39
C ASP A 56 -3.91 -8.27 -7.29
N ILE A 57 -2.84 -7.89 -6.57
CA ILE A 57 -2.38 -6.49 -6.42
C ILE A 57 -0.92 -6.42 -6.01
N ASP A 58 -0.05 -5.79 -6.79
CA ASP A 58 1.32 -5.54 -6.33
C ASP A 58 1.37 -4.45 -5.25
N ILE A 59 2.11 -4.71 -4.16
CA ILE A 59 2.36 -3.74 -3.10
C ILE A 59 3.85 -3.41 -3.06
N PHE A 60 4.17 -2.16 -3.34
CA PHE A 60 5.50 -1.61 -3.18
C PHE A 60 5.73 -1.08 -1.77
N TRP A 61 6.73 -1.62 -1.10
CA TRP A 61 7.11 -1.21 0.24
C TRP A 61 8.16 -0.11 0.18
N ALA A 62 7.77 1.13 0.49
CA ALA A 62 8.67 2.26 0.39
C ALA A 62 9.90 2.05 1.29
N GLY A 63 11.08 2.15 0.68
CA GLY A 63 12.36 1.98 1.37
C GLY A 63 12.77 0.53 1.66
N TYR A 64 11.91 -0.48 1.49
CA TYR A 64 12.26 -1.89 1.69
C TYR A 64 12.70 -2.53 0.37
N GLY A 65 13.95 -3.02 0.32
CA GLY A 65 14.48 -3.91 -0.73
C GLY A 65 14.42 -3.39 -2.18
N ALA A 66 15.05 -4.17 -3.08
CA ALA A 66 15.12 -4.19 -4.56
C ALA A 66 15.25 -2.90 -5.42
N TYR A 67 14.79 -1.73 -4.96
CA TYR A 67 14.55 -0.59 -5.84
C TYR A 67 15.65 0.47 -5.84
N ASN A 68 16.62 0.36 -4.91
CA ASN A 68 17.83 1.19 -4.86
C ASN A 68 18.99 0.41 -4.21
N PRO A 69 19.63 -0.53 -4.94
CA PRO A 69 20.72 -1.35 -4.43
C PRO A 69 22.02 -0.58 -4.13
N GLU A 70 22.11 0.70 -4.52
CA GLU A 70 23.31 1.54 -4.35
C GLU A 70 23.34 2.33 -3.02
N ASP A 71 22.27 2.29 -2.23
CA ASP A 71 22.27 2.98 -0.93
C ASP A 71 23.23 2.29 0.05
N LYS A 72 24.10 3.08 0.68
CA LYS A 72 25.18 2.59 1.57
C LYS A 72 24.74 2.40 3.02
N ASP A 73 23.69 3.09 3.44
CA ASP A 73 23.20 3.11 4.82
C ASP A 73 21.91 2.29 4.95
N LEU A 74 22.05 0.97 4.80
CA LEU A 74 20.93 0.02 4.84
C LEU A 74 20.72 -0.50 6.26
N ILE A 75 19.49 -0.38 6.75
CA ILE A 75 19.04 -0.97 8.01
C ILE A 75 18.63 -2.41 7.74
N GLN A 76 19.15 -3.35 8.52
CA GLN A 76 18.68 -4.74 8.49
C GLN A 76 17.36 -4.84 9.25
N VAL A 77 16.35 -5.41 8.60
CA VAL A 77 15.03 -5.66 9.18
C VAL A 77 14.83 -7.16 9.24
N GLU A 78 14.66 -7.66 10.46
CA GLU A 78 14.30 -9.06 10.69
C GLU A 78 12.83 -9.28 10.38
N VAL A 79 12.53 -10.33 9.63
CA VAL A 79 11.17 -10.69 9.24
C VAL A 79 11.00 -12.18 9.48
N SER A 80 9.90 -12.54 10.14
CA SER A 80 9.53 -13.92 10.42
C SER A 80 9.31 -14.68 9.11
N GLY A 81 9.92 -15.86 8.99
CA GLY A 81 9.79 -16.72 7.80
C GLY A 81 10.63 -16.30 6.60
N TYR A 82 11.43 -15.23 6.67
CA TYR A 82 12.37 -14.86 5.61
C TYR A 82 13.79 -15.35 5.95
N PRO A 83 14.48 -16.09 5.06
CA PRO A 83 15.79 -16.68 5.36
C PRO A 83 16.93 -15.64 5.45
N HIS A 84 16.68 -14.41 5.02
CA HIS A 84 17.64 -13.31 5.02
C HIS A 84 17.03 -12.09 5.70
N TYR A 85 17.86 -11.11 6.10
CA TYR A 85 17.34 -9.81 6.53
C TYR A 85 16.81 -9.04 5.32
N LEU A 86 15.67 -8.38 5.47
CA LEU A 86 15.31 -7.32 4.53
C LEU A 86 16.24 -6.12 4.74
N GLN A 87 16.47 -5.37 3.67
CA GLN A 87 17.21 -4.13 3.73
C GLN A 87 16.24 -2.96 3.64
N PHE A 88 16.39 -1.98 4.52
CA PHE A 88 15.60 -0.76 4.53
C PHE A 88 16.49 0.48 4.38
N SER A 89 16.15 1.35 3.44
CA SER A 89 16.79 2.67 3.26
C SER A 89 15.87 3.80 3.71
N ASN A 90 16.30 4.56 4.73
CA ASN A 90 15.61 5.79 5.13
C ASN A 90 15.58 6.82 4.00
N LYS A 91 16.66 6.91 3.22
CA LYS A 91 16.76 7.87 2.12
C LYS A 91 15.73 7.56 1.04
N SER A 92 15.71 6.31 0.55
CA SER A 92 14.73 5.86 -0.43
C SER A 92 13.29 5.98 0.09
N PHE A 93 13.05 5.67 1.36
CA PHE A 93 11.74 5.90 1.99
C PHE A 93 11.32 7.38 1.94
N LEU A 94 12.22 8.29 2.33
CA LEU A 94 11.94 9.73 2.34
C LEU A 94 11.71 10.28 0.92
N GLU A 95 12.47 9.82 -0.07
CA GLU A 95 12.30 10.17 -1.47
C GLU A 95 10.90 9.80 -1.96
N VAL A 96 10.49 8.53 -1.80
CA VAL A 96 9.16 8.04 -2.18
C VAL A 96 8.05 8.80 -1.43
N LYS A 97 8.17 8.95 -0.10
CA LYS A 97 7.20 9.68 0.72
C LYS A 97 7.03 11.12 0.24
N ASN A 98 8.14 11.82 -0.03
CA ASN A 98 8.12 13.21 -0.46
C ASN A 98 7.57 13.34 -1.89
N ALA A 99 7.87 12.39 -2.78
CA ALA A 99 7.31 12.30 -4.11
C ALA A 99 5.78 12.15 -4.08
N ILE A 100 5.27 11.16 -3.32
CA ILE A 100 3.83 10.93 -3.20
C ILE A 100 3.13 12.14 -2.58
N LYS A 101 3.72 12.76 -1.54
CA LYS A 101 3.16 13.97 -0.92
C LYS A 101 2.99 15.13 -1.89
N LYS A 102 3.86 15.26 -2.91
CA LYS A 102 3.73 16.30 -3.95
C LYS A 102 2.52 16.07 -4.85
N VAL A 103 2.20 14.82 -5.17
CA VAL A 103 1.10 14.45 -6.09
C VAL A 103 -0.21 14.15 -5.38
N ILE A 104 -0.16 13.81 -4.09
CA ILE A 104 -1.30 13.63 -3.19
C ILE A 104 -1.13 14.59 -2.00
N PRO A 105 -1.49 15.88 -2.15
CA PRO A 105 -1.31 16.88 -1.08
C PRO A 105 -2.06 16.55 0.21
N LYS A 106 -3.14 15.75 0.12
CA LYS A 106 -3.93 15.29 1.26
C LYS A 106 -3.25 14.19 2.09
N LEU A 107 -2.15 13.61 1.61
CA LEU A 107 -1.40 12.58 2.35
C LEU A 107 -0.80 13.17 3.64
N LYS A 108 -1.30 12.71 4.79
CA LYS A 108 -0.79 13.05 6.12
C LYS A 108 -0.14 11.83 6.78
N TYR A 109 1.15 11.64 6.52
CA TYR A 109 1.95 10.59 7.16
C TYR A 109 2.70 11.14 8.38
N THR A 110 2.43 10.59 9.56
CA THR A 110 3.03 11.01 10.85
C THR A 110 4.00 9.99 11.44
N ASP A 111 4.33 8.91 10.71
CA ASP A 111 5.20 7.83 11.21
C ASP A 111 4.68 7.11 12.47
N THR A 112 3.40 7.32 12.80
CA THR A 112 2.72 6.65 13.91
C THR A 112 2.10 5.33 13.46
N TYR A 113 1.54 5.31 12.25
CA TYR A 113 0.81 4.18 11.70
C TYR A 113 1.19 3.97 10.23
N PRO A 114 1.12 2.73 9.73
CA PRO A 114 1.30 2.47 8.31
C PRO A 114 0.15 3.07 7.48
N ILE A 115 0.51 3.52 6.29
CA ILE A 115 -0.44 4.01 5.28
C ILE A 115 -0.25 3.19 4.00
N LEU A 116 -1.36 2.70 3.45
CA LEU A 116 -1.40 2.12 2.11
C LEU A 116 -2.02 3.14 1.15
N VAL A 117 -1.31 3.46 0.08
CA VAL A 117 -1.83 4.30 -1.01
C VAL A 117 -2.18 3.39 -2.19
N LEU A 118 -3.45 3.34 -2.57
CA LEU A 118 -3.91 2.62 -3.75
C LEU A 118 -3.97 3.57 -4.93
N VAL A 119 -3.37 3.16 -6.05
CA VAL A 119 -3.29 3.92 -7.30
C VAL A 119 -3.56 3.01 -8.48
N ASP A 120 -3.98 3.62 -9.58
CA ASP A 120 -4.07 2.90 -10.85
C ASP A 120 -2.71 2.87 -11.54
N TYR A 121 -2.42 1.78 -12.23
CA TYR A 121 -1.32 1.66 -13.16
C TYR A 121 -1.87 1.48 -14.57
N LYS A 122 -1.61 2.45 -15.46
CA LYS A 122 -2.16 2.49 -16.81
C LYS A 122 -1.07 2.89 -17.79
N GLN A 123 -0.96 2.17 -18.91
CA GLN A 123 -0.05 2.51 -20.00
C GLN A 123 1.42 2.68 -19.56
N GLY A 124 1.86 1.82 -18.63
CA GLY A 124 3.23 1.84 -18.14
C GLY A 124 3.55 2.92 -17.09
N LYS A 125 2.53 3.61 -16.55
CA LYS A 125 2.68 4.72 -15.61
C LYS A 125 1.74 4.62 -14.43
N ILE A 126 2.18 5.16 -13.29
CA ILE A 126 1.33 5.29 -12.11
C ILE A 126 0.41 6.52 -12.26
N CYS A 127 -0.88 6.32 -12.05
CA CYS A 127 -1.93 7.34 -12.11
C CYS A 127 -2.43 7.67 -10.69
N TYR A 128 -2.09 8.88 -10.23
CA TYR A 128 -2.42 9.35 -8.88
C TYR A 128 -3.75 10.12 -8.78
N GLU A 129 -4.44 10.34 -9.91
CA GLU A 129 -5.64 11.20 -9.98
C GLU A 129 -6.75 10.75 -9.02
N ASP A 130 -7.03 9.45 -9.00
CA ASP A 130 -8.06 8.84 -8.14
C ASP A 130 -7.46 8.16 -6.91
N ALA A 131 -6.23 8.51 -6.51
CA ALA A 131 -5.51 7.81 -5.46
C ALA A 131 -6.28 7.77 -4.13
N ILE A 132 -6.33 6.58 -3.53
CA ILE A 132 -6.96 6.35 -2.23
C ILE A 132 -5.86 6.21 -1.19
N VAL A 133 -5.98 6.93 -0.08
CA VAL A 133 -5.04 6.86 1.03
C VAL A 133 -5.71 6.18 2.22
N LEU A 134 -5.20 5.02 2.61
CA LEU A 134 -5.75 4.19 3.67
C LEU A 134 -4.83 4.17 4.88
N LYS A 135 -5.31 4.64 6.04
CA LYS A 135 -4.70 4.37 7.34
C LYS A 135 -5.10 2.95 7.75
N LEU A 136 -4.14 2.06 8.01
CA LEU A 136 -4.45 0.64 8.27
C LEU A 136 -4.81 0.34 9.74
N VAL A 137 -5.16 1.35 10.53
CA VAL A 137 -5.43 1.18 11.97
C VAL A 137 -6.83 1.65 12.31
N ASP A 138 -7.53 0.80 13.07
CA ASP A 138 -8.79 1.08 13.75
C ASP A 138 -8.49 1.46 15.20
N ASP A 139 -8.97 2.64 15.62
CA ASP A 139 -8.73 3.17 16.95
C ASP A 139 -9.46 2.36 18.06
N LYS A 140 -10.31 1.37 17.70
CA LYS A 140 -11.08 0.53 18.63
C LYS A 140 -10.50 -0.87 18.91
N GLU A 141 -9.56 -1.35 18.10
CA GLU A 141 -9.02 -2.71 18.21
C GLU A 141 -7.54 -2.73 18.62
N GLN A 142 -7.01 -3.89 19.02
CA GLN A 142 -5.56 -4.07 19.12
C GLN A 142 -4.93 -3.85 17.76
N ILE A 143 -3.85 -3.07 17.72
CA ILE A 143 -3.28 -2.50 16.49
C ILE A 143 -2.91 -3.58 15.47
N GLU A 144 -2.24 -4.66 15.88
CA GLU A 144 -1.83 -5.74 14.96
C GLU A 144 -3.02 -6.47 14.33
N THR A 145 -4.00 -6.88 15.14
CA THR A 145 -5.26 -7.49 14.69
C THR A 145 -6.01 -6.57 13.73
N SER A 146 -6.02 -5.27 14.03
CA SER A 146 -6.67 -4.25 13.21
C SER A 146 -6.03 -4.14 11.83
N ILE A 147 -4.70 -4.07 11.76
CA ILE A 147 -3.97 -3.94 10.49
C ILE A 147 -4.20 -5.17 9.62
N ASN A 148 -4.05 -6.38 10.18
CA ASN A 148 -4.19 -7.62 9.41
C ASN A 148 -5.58 -7.78 8.82
N SER A 149 -6.61 -7.59 9.64
CA SER A 149 -7.99 -7.70 9.18
C SER A 149 -8.38 -6.60 8.17
N THR A 150 -7.82 -5.41 8.30
CA THR A 150 -7.99 -4.32 7.32
C THR A 150 -7.32 -4.68 6.00
N MET A 151 -6.09 -5.21 6.04
CA MET A 151 -5.37 -5.67 4.85
C MET A 151 -6.12 -6.81 4.14
N GLU A 152 -6.58 -7.84 4.87
CA GLU A 152 -7.41 -8.92 4.31
C GLU A 152 -8.66 -8.39 3.62
N PHE A 153 -9.36 -7.43 4.24
CA PHE A 153 -10.54 -6.84 3.63
C PHE A 153 -10.22 -6.09 2.34
N ILE A 154 -9.14 -5.29 2.33
CA ILE A 154 -8.68 -4.57 1.14
C ILE A 154 -8.34 -5.59 0.04
N LEU A 155 -7.52 -6.59 0.34
CA LEU A 155 -7.05 -7.58 -0.62
C LEU A 155 -8.23 -8.31 -1.29
N ASN A 156 -9.22 -8.77 -0.50
CA ASN A 156 -10.43 -9.40 -1.05
C ASN A 156 -11.21 -8.48 -2.00
N LEU A 157 -11.34 -7.19 -1.67
CA LEU A 157 -12.00 -6.24 -2.56
C LEU A 157 -11.19 -5.91 -3.82
N VAL A 158 -9.85 -5.93 -3.73
CA VAL A 158 -8.99 -5.71 -4.89
C VAL A 158 -9.07 -6.88 -5.86
N SER A 159 -9.12 -8.12 -5.38
CA SER A 159 -9.38 -9.29 -6.24
C SER A 159 -10.67 -9.15 -7.07
N ASP A 160 -11.66 -8.43 -6.54
CA ASP A 160 -12.94 -8.16 -7.20
C ASP A 160 -12.97 -6.84 -8.01
N SER A 161 -11.89 -6.04 -8.01
CA SER A 161 -11.83 -4.73 -8.68
C SER A 161 -10.64 -4.57 -9.63
N GLY A 162 -10.93 -4.28 -10.89
CA GLY A 162 -9.90 -4.03 -11.91
C GLY A 162 -9.31 -2.61 -11.91
N SER A 163 -9.80 -1.71 -11.04
CA SER A 163 -9.36 -0.32 -10.96
C SER A 163 -9.66 0.29 -9.59
N VAL A 164 -8.98 1.39 -9.25
CA VAL A 164 -9.20 2.16 -8.02
C VAL A 164 -10.62 2.71 -7.95
N SER A 165 -11.18 3.15 -9.07
CA SER A 165 -12.57 3.62 -9.14
C SER A 165 -13.57 2.51 -8.83
N ASP A 166 -13.33 1.29 -9.29
CA ASP A 166 -14.22 0.16 -9.02
C ASP A 166 -14.11 -0.31 -7.56
N PHE A 167 -12.90 -0.30 -7.00
CA PHE A 167 -12.70 -0.52 -5.57
C PHE A 167 -13.47 0.51 -4.73
N HIS A 168 -13.43 1.79 -5.10
CA HIS A 168 -14.20 2.83 -4.42
C HIS A 168 -15.71 2.55 -4.44
N LYS A 169 -16.25 2.14 -5.59
CA LYS A 169 -17.66 1.73 -5.71
C LYS A 169 -17.99 0.52 -4.85
N LEU A 170 -17.12 -0.49 -4.81
CA LEU A 170 -17.30 -1.67 -3.97
C LEU A 170 -17.30 -1.30 -2.49
N VAL A 171 -16.36 -0.47 -2.04
CA VAL A 171 -16.32 0.04 -0.66
C VAL A 171 -17.62 0.78 -0.31
N ILE A 172 -18.08 1.69 -1.16
CA ILE A 172 -19.35 2.42 -0.95
C ILE A 172 -20.53 1.44 -0.90
N LYS A 173 -20.58 0.47 -1.80
CA LYS A 173 -21.63 -0.55 -1.85
C LYS A 173 -21.64 -1.38 -0.56
N CYS A 174 -20.49 -1.81 -0.06
CA CYS A 174 -20.37 -2.49 1.22
C CYS A 174 -20.92 -1.61 2.34
N VAL A 175 -20.50 -0.35 2.45
CA VAL A 175 -21.03 0.56 3.48
C VAL A 175 -22.54 0.75 3.41
N ASN A 176 -23.10 0.88 2.21
CA ASN A 176 -24.53 1.07 2.00
C ASN A 176 -25.35 -0.21 2.26
N GLN A 177 -24.73 -1.39 2.17
CA GLN A 177 -25.34 -2.69 2.43
C GLN A 177 -25.32 -3.12 3.91
N LYS A 178 -24.98 -2.20 4.82
CA LYS A 178 -25.00 -2.34 6.29
C LYS A 178 -26.19 -3.09 6.90
N ASN A 179 -27.32 -3.20 6.20
CA ASN A 179 -28.51 -3.90 6.69
C ASN A 179 -28.55 -5.42 6.37
N LYS A 180 -27.54 -6.01 5.69
CA LYS A 180 -27.57 -7.44 5.31
C LYS A 180 -26.28 -8.23 5.49
N ILE A 181 -25.13 -7.59 5.67
CA ILE A 181 -23.83 -8.27 5.84
C ILE A 181 -23.20 -7.70 7.11
N ASN A 182 -22.58 -8.57 7.92
CA ASN A 182 -21.88 -8.18 9.15
C ASN A 182 -20.60 -7.42 8.80
N ILE A 183 -20.79 -6.17 8.38
CA ILE A 183 -19.77 -5.26 7.91
C ILE A 183 -19.25 -4.54 9.14
N THR A 184 -18.09 -4.99 9.62
CA THR A 184 -17.39 -4.46 10.79
C THR A 184 -17.08 -2.96 10.63
N ASP A 185 -16.87 -2.27 11.76
CA ASP A 185 -16.48 -0.84 11.84
C ASP A 185 -15.29 -0.49 10.91
N LYS A 186 -14.49 -1.49 10.52
CA LYS A 186 -13.39 -1.45 9.55
C LYS A 186 -13.78 -0.88 8.18
N VAL A 187 -14.95 -1.24 7.65
CA VAL A 187 -15.41 -0.76 6.33
C VAL A 187 -15.86 0.70 6.40
N LEU A 188 -16.34 1.16 7.57
CA LEU A 188 -16.66 2.58 7.79
C LEU A 188 -15.41 3.44 7.91
N ASN A 189 -14.37 2.93 8.56
CA ASN A 189 -13.07 3.60 8.58
C ASN A 189 -12.49 3.69 7.17
N ILE A 190 -12.47 2.60 6.39
CA ILE A 190 -12.01 2.65 4.98
C ILE A 190 -12.89 3.61 4.15
N ALA A 191 -14.22 3.53 4.24
CA ALA A 191 -15.09 4.41 3.46
C ALA A 191 -14.98 5.89 3.85
N SER A 192 -14.82 6.20 5.13
CA SER A 192 -14.55 7.58 5.58
C SER A 192 -13.17 8.09 5.12
N LEU A 193 -12.20 7.19 4.90
CA LEU A 193 -10.91 7.49 4.29
C LEU A 193 -10.99 7.70 2.78
N VAL A 194 -11.93 7.03 2.07
CA VAL A 194 -12.12 7.21 0.62
C VAL A 194 -13.08 8.35 0.26
N LEU A 195 -13.99 8.74 1.16
CA LEU A 195 -14.99 9.79 0.93
C LEU A 195 -14.50 11.22 1.30
N GLN A 196 -13.22 11.40 1.63
CA GLN A 196 -12.54 12.69 1.85
C GLN A 196 -11.66 13.09 0.66
#